data_AF-A0A832TE02-F1
#
_entry.id   AF-A0A832TE02-F1
#
_cell.length_a   1.000
_cell.length_b   1.000
_cell.length_c   1.000
_cell.angle_alpha   90.00
_cell.angle_beta   90.00
_cell.angle_gamma   90.00
#
_symmetry.space_group_name_H-M   'P 1'
#
loop_
_entity.id
_entity.type
_entity.pdbx_description
1 polymer ?
#
loop_
_entity_poly.entity_id
_entity_poly.type
_entity_poly.pdbx_seq_one_letter_code
_entity_poly.pdbx_strand_id
1 'polypeptide(L)'
;MDVKKRGKSFIINSIFVILILTSLVFVLKSQMHSITGYQVLDATTAKTKLESALAQSSFAQMVTQGTLCVAVNDPQQPISFEAVKSGGSWTVTEEDDLFCKGLQSEDVVLLFSNYGDYSSMMDDPSPRNFAQGATVQTFQVLPSRYVELGGNVVCDATFKVKYCDALNQMADADQLIDADLVCCIDSLTRAQRNKLEEHLKEGQYSDEIGILQQPSSGMGTNIIFILIVIVVVVGGGVAGMKMFGKKKTSPTAAPRAAGMGAAMPQGYAAEMPGMQVPGMPGEQGGAAAGVRPAHAGVQAAGLASPEEMGRDPFQRQTGGSQELEEYAVETLQQGYSPEELLEHFIDQGWDMTTARTAINNAVTRINQGY
;
A
#
# COMPACT_ATOMS: atom_id res chain seq x y z
N MET A 1 -32.07 -11.80 62.85
CA MET A 1 -30.72 -11.73 62.24
C MET A 1 -30.47 -10.32 61.75
N ASP A 2 -29.29 -9.77 62.03
CA ASP A 2 -29.02 -8.34 61.91
C ASP A 2 -28.73 -7.89 60.46
N VAL A 3 -29.67 -7.15 59.87
CA VAL A 3 -29.58 -6.62 58.49
C VAL A 3 -28.35 -5.72 58.33
N LYS A 4 -27.94 -5.03 59.41
CA LYS A 4 -26.78 -4.12 59.43
C LYS A 4 -25.45 -4.88 59.24
N LYS A 5 -25.40 -6.17 59.57
CA LYS A 5 -24.21 -7.02 59.41
C LYS A 5 -24.06 -7.57 57.98
N ARG A 6 -25.18 -7.84 57.29
CA ARG A 6 -25.17 -8.31 55.88
C ARG A 6 -24.70 -7.22 54.91
N GLY A 7 -25.15 -5.98 55.08
CA GLY A 7 -24.75 -4.85 54.21
C GLY A 7 -23.24 -4.58 54.22
N LYS A 8 -22.58 -4.68 55.39
CA LYS A 8 -21.12 -4.51 55.48
C LYS A 8 -20.33 -5.58 54.71
N SER A 9 -20.78 -6.84 54.73
CA SER A 9 -20.11 -7.92 54.01
C SER A 9 -20.19 -7.76 52.49
N PHE A 10 -21.29 -7.21 51.98
CA PHE A 10 -21.44 -6.98 50.53
C PHE A 10 -20.48 -5.90 50.04
N ILE A 11 -20.39 -4.76 50.74
CA ILE A 11 -19.50 -3.65 50.39
C ILE A 11 -18.03 -4.10 50.37
N ILE A 12 -17.59 -4.87 51.37
CA ILE A 12 -16.21 -5.39 51.45
C ILE A 12 -15.91 -6.30 50.24
N ASN A 13 -16.82 -7.23 49.91
CA ASN A 13 -16.63 -8.12 48.77
C ASN A 13 -16.60 -7.36 47.43
N SER A 14 -17.45 -6.34 47.25
CA SER A 14 -17.44 -5.52 46.03
C SER A 14 -16.14 -4.73 45.87
N ILE A 15 -15.60 -4.14 46.94
CA ILE A 15 -14.31 -3.44 46.91
C ILE A 15 -13.18 -4.41 46.56
N PHE A 16 -13.18 -5.61 47.13
CA PHE A 16 -12.17 -6.63 46.86
C PHE A 16 -12.19 -7.11 45.40
N VAL A 17 -13.38 -7.34 44.82
CA VAL A 17 -13.52 -7.70 43.39
C VAL A 17 -13.06 -6.57 42.47
N ILE A 18 -13.37 -5.32 42.79
CA ILE A 18 -12.89 -4.16 42.02
C ILE A 18 -11.36 -4.06 42.07
N LEU A 19 -10.74 -4.25 43.24
CA LEU A 19 -9.27 -4.23 43.39
C LEU A 19 -8.58 -5.37 42.63
N ILE A 20 -9.18 -6.58 42.59
CA ILE A 20 -8.67 -7.67 41.76
C ILE A 20 -8.77 -7.29 40.28
N LEU A 21 -9.92 -6.80 39.81
CA LEU A 21 -10.11 -6.38 38.41
C LEU A 21 -9.16 -5.25 37.99
N THR A 22 -8.96 -4.22 38.82
CA THR A 22 -8.00 -3.15 38.50
C THR A 22 -6.56 -3.65 38.53
N SER A 23 -6.20 -4.56 39.45
CA SER A 23 -4.89 -5.20 39.44
C SER A 23 -4.68 -6.07 38.19
N LEU A 24 -5.70 -6.81 37.73
CA LEU A 24 -5.65 -7.62 36.52
C LEU A 24 -5.50 -6.75 35.27
N VAL A 25 -6.26 -5.66 35.15
CA VAL A 25 -6.10 -4.69 34.04
C VAL A 25 -4.72 -4.02 34.09
N PHE A 26 -4.19 -3.73 35.28
CA PHE A 26 -2.84 -3.18 35.43
C PHE A 26 -1.76 -4.21 35.04
N VAL A 27 -1.89 -5.47 35.43
CA VAL A 27 -0.98 -6.57 35.05
C VAL A 27 -1.04 -6.83 33.54
N LEU A 28 -2.24 -6.89 32.95
CA LEU A 28 -2.42 -7.04 31.50
C LEU A 28 -1.83 -5.85 30.72
N LYS A 29 -2.01 -4.60 31.20
CA LYS A 29 -1.37 -3.43 30.59
C LYS A 29 0.15 -3.42 30.76
N SER A 30 0.67 -3.80 31.92
CA SER A 30 2.13 -3.82 32.17
C SER A 30 2.84 -4.99 31.50
N GLN A 31 2.16 -6.11 31.23
CA GLN A 31 2.68 -7.15 30.34
C GLN A 31 2.63 -6.80 28.84
N MET A 32 1.85 -5.79 28.43
CA MET A 32 2.04 -5.15 27.12
C MET A 32 3.23 -4.18 27.07
N HIS A 33 3.95 -3.96 28.19
CA HIS A 33 5.06 -3.01 28.29
C HIS A 33 6.41 -3.66 28.58
N SER A 34 6.55 -4.99 28.44
CA SER A 34 7.86 -5.65 28.55
C SER A 34 8.47 -5.98 27.18
N ILE A 35 9.53 -5.24 26.86
CA ILE A 35 10.71 -5.73 26.13
C ILE A 35 10.43 -6.23 24.69
N THR A 36 10.56 -5.32 23.75
CA THR A 36 11.84 -5.26 23.02
C THR A 36 12.45 -3.87 23.27
N GLY A 37 13.78 -3.78 23.33
CA GLY A 37 14.40 -2.49 23.05
C GLY A 37 14.18 -2.25 21.57
N TYR A 38 13.32 -1.29 21.22
CA TYR A 38 13.11 -0.91 19.83
C TYR A 38 14.48 -0.63 19.22
N GLN A 39 14.93 -1.49 18.29
CA GLN A 39 16.05 -1.15 17.44
C GLN A 39 15.57 0.04 16.62
N VAL A 40 16.06 1.22 16.99
CA VAL A 40 15.89 2.42 16.16
C VAL A 40 16.45 2.05 14.80
N LEU A 41 15.61 2.20 13.78
CA LEU A 41 15.90 1.81 12.43
C LEU A 41 16.94 2.75 11.83
N ASP A 42 18.22 2.43 12.05
CA ASP A 42 19.32 3.13 11.42
C ASP A 42 19.35 2.78 9.93
N ALA A 43 18.94 3.74 9.10
CA ALA A 43 18.96 3.62 7.65
C ALA A 43 20.37 3.29 7.12
N THR A 44 21.44 3.73 7.80
CA THR A 44 22.82 3.37 7.44
C THR A 44 23.07 1.86 7.60
N THR A 45 22.72 1.30 8.76
CA THR A 45 22.85 -0.14 9.05
C THR A 45 21.95 -0.98 8.14
N ALA A 46 20.73 -0.51 7.85
CA ALA A 46 19.84 -1.16 6.89
C ALA A 46 20.47 -1.16 5.48
N LYS A 47 20.86 0.00 4.95
CA LYS A 47 21.56 0.15 3.67
C LYS A 47 22.74 -0.82 3.54
N THR A 48 23.65 -0.85 4.52
CA THR A 48 24.82 -1.74 4.50
C THR A 48 24.43 -3.23 4.54
N LYS A 49 23.31 -3.59 5.20
CA LYS A 49 22.75 -4.95 5.12
C LYS A 49 22.26 -5.28 3.70
N LEU A 50 21.53 -4.38 3.04
CA LEU A 50 21.09 -4.57 1.65
C LEU A 50 22.27 -4.66 0.67
N GLU A 51 23.26 -3.78 0.80
CA GLU A 51 24.51 -3.84 0.01
C GLU A 51 25.22 -5.19 0.18
N SER A 52 25.33 -5.68 1.42
CA SER A 52 25.92 -6.98 1.74
C SER A 52 25.09 -8.15 1.19
N ALA A 53 23.77 -8.08 1.28
CA ALA A 53 22.85 -9.09 0.77
C ALA A 53 22.93 -9.21 -0.77
N LEU A 54 22.94 -8.07 -1.47
CA LEU A 54 23.12 -8.00 -2.93
C LEU A 54 24.51 -8.47 -3.36
N ALA A 55 25.54 -8.24 -2.54
CA ALA A 55 26.89 -8.75 -2.81
C ALA A 55 27.02 -10.26 -2.57
N GLN A 56 26.23 -10.85 -1.66
CA GLN A 56 26.28 -12.29 -1.32
C GLN A 56 25.30 -13.14 -2.14
N SER A 57 24.18 -12.59 -2.59
CA SER A 57 23.16 -13.34 -3.33
C SER A 57 23.64 -13.72 -4.73
N SER A 58 23.65 -15.02 -5.03
CA SER A 58 23.99 -15.52 -6.37
C SER A 58 23.06 -14.94 -7.43
N PHE A 59 21.77 -14.74 -7.12
CA PHE A 59 20.82 -14.07 -7.99
C PHE A 59 21.29 -12.68 -8.39
N ALA A 60 21.54 -11.85 -7.38
CA ALA A 60 21.93 -10.47 -7.54
C ALA A 60 23.28 -10.35 -8.26
N GLN A 61 24.18 -11.33 -8.14
CA GLN A 61 25.41 -11.40 -8.94
C GLN A 61 25.16 -11.75 -10.42
N MET A 62 24.18 -12.62 -10.73
CA MET A 62 23.91 -13.09 -12.11
C MET A 62 23.06 -12.14 -12.97
N VAL A 63 22.15 -11.35 -12.37
CA VAL A 63 21.41 -10.29 -13.10
C VAL A 63 22.39 -9.37 -13.83
N THR A 64 22.16 -9.00 -15.08
CA THR A 64 23.12 -8.18 -15.84
C THR A 64 22.97 -6.68 -15.52
N GLN A 65 21.73 -6.22 -15.44
CA GLN A 65 21.31 -4.86 -15.15
C GLN A 65 19.91 -4.91 -14.52
N GLY A 66 19.56 -3.96 -13.66
CA GLY A 66 18.21 -3.87 -13.10
C GLY A 66 18.09 -2.81 -12.01
N THR A 67 16.85 -2.46 -11.66
CA THR A 67 16.53 -1.57 -10.54
C THR A 67 15.56 -2.21 -9.56
N LEU A 68 15.90 -2.17 -8.28
CA LEU A 68 15.15 -2.82 -7.20
C LEU A 68 14.89 -1.79 -6.11
N CYS A 69 13.63 -1.48 -5.84
CA CYS A 69 13.27 -0.72 -4.64
C CYS A 69 13.01 -1.67 -3.48
N VAL A 70 13.64 -1.42 -2.33
CA VAL A 70 13.41 -2.15 -1.09
C VAL A 70 12.92 -1.18 -0.02
N ALA A 71 11.66 -1.33 0.36
CA ALA A 71 10.97 -0.49 1.32
C ALA A 71 10.71 -1.23 2.63
N VAL A 72 10.89 -0.55 3.77
CA VAL A 72 10.54 -1.05 5.10
C VAL A 72 9.52 -0.10 5.71
N ASN A 73 8.27 -0.56 5.79
CA ASN A 73 7.15 0.22 6.31
C ASN A 73 7.08 0.16 7.84
N ASP A 74 8.12 0.64 8.52
CA ASP A 74 8.07 0.78 9.97
C ASP A 74 7.17 1.97 10.36
N PRO A 75 6.18 1.81 11.28
CA PRO A 75 5.26 2.87 11.66
C PRO A 75 5.89 4.13 12.27
N GLN A 76 7.14 4.07 12.74
CA GLN A 76 7.86 5.23 13.29
C GLN A 76 8.79 5.90 12.28
N GLN A 77 9.38 5.12 11.39
CA GLN A 77 10.38 5.58 10.44
C GLN A 77 10.36 4.69 9.18
N PRO A 78 9.45 4.95 8.23
CA PRO A 78 9.51 4.30 6.94
C PRO A 78 10.84 4.66 6.26
N ILE A 79 11.49 3.68 5.65
CA ILE A 79 12.71 3.86 4.85
C ILE A 79 12.59 3.10 3.55
N SER A 80 13.26 3.59 2.51
CA SER A 80 13.34 2.91 1.22
C SER A 80 14.75 3.02 0.65
N PHE A 81 15.11 2.05 -0.19
CA PHE A 81 16.39 1.99 -0.85
C PHE A 81 16.23 1.65 -2.32
N GLU A 82 16.70 2.51 -3.22
CA GLU A 82 16.92 2.16 -4.62
C GLU A 82 18.25 1.38 -4.71
N ALA A 83 18.18 0.16 -5.23
CA ALA A 83 19.35 -0.62 -5.62
C ALA A 83 19.42 -0.70 -7.15
N VAL A 84 20.46 -0.11 -7.74
CA VAL A 84 20.69 -0.10 -9.19
C VAL A 84 21.89 -0.97 -9.53
N LYS A 85 21.71 -1.95 -10.42
CA LYS A 85 22.82 -2.73 -10.97
C LYS A 85 23.35 -2.11 -12.26
N SER A 86 24.62 -1.74 -12.26
CA SER A 86 25.36 -1.26 -13.42
C SER A 86 26.82 -1.68 -13.35
N GLY A 87 27.41 -2.06 -14.49
CA GLY A 87 28.84 -2.43 -14.57
C GLY A 87 29.24 -3.67 -13.74
N GLY A 88 28.27 -4.53 -13.38
CA GLY A 88 28.48 -5.73 -12.56
C GLY A 88 28.35 -5.51 -11.05
N SER A 89 28.32 -4.27 -10.58
CA SER A 89 28.11 -3.89 -9.17
C SER A 89 26.69 -3.36 -8.92
N TRP A 90 26.20 -3.52 -7.69
CA TRP A 90 25.03 -2.81 -7.19
C TRP A 90 25.45 -1.53 -6.49
N THR A 91 24.77 -0.43 -6.79
CA THR A 91 24.81 0.81 -6.00
C THR A 91 23.50 0.91 -5.25
N VAL A 92 23.55 1.17 -3.94
CA VAL A 92 22.36 1.40 -3.12
C VAL A 92 22.28 2.87 -2.72
N THR A 93 21.10 3.47 -2.86
CA THR A 93 20.79 4.86 -2.50
C THR A 93 19.61 4.83 -1.52
N GLU A 94 19.61 5.70 -0.51
CA GLU A 94 18.45 5.92 0.37
C GLU A 94 17.57 6.98 -0.30
N GLU A 95 16.27 6.74 -0.37
CA GLU A 95 15.32 7.62 -1.06
C GLU A 95 14.28 8.18 -0.07
N ASP A 96 13.80 9.40 -0.31
CA ASP A 96 12.83 10.08 0.57
C ASP A 96 11.39 9.54 0.41
N ASP A 97 11.08 8.89 -0.72
CA ASP A 97 9.77 8.29 -1.02
C ASP A 97 9.77 6.79 -0.72
N LEU A 98 8.71 6.29 -0.06
CA LEU A 98 8.55 4.87 0.31
C LEU A 98 8.67 3.93 -0.90
N PHE A 99 8.37 4.38 -2.12
CA PHE A 99 8.46 3.58 -3.35
C PHE A 99 9.61 3.99 -4.27
N CYS A 100 10.69 4.56 -3.70
CA CYS A 100 11.89 4.99 -4.41
C CYS A 100 11.52 5.98 -5.55
N LYS A 101 11.83 5.68 -6.81
CA LYS A 101 11.48 6.56 -7.94
C LYS A 101 10.05 6.32 -8.47
N GLY A 102 9.25 5.53 -7.76
CA GLY A 102 7.88 5.19 -8.08
C GLY A 102 7.74 3.87 -8.84
N LEU A 103 6.60 3.21 -8.66
CA LEU A 103 6.35 1.82 -9.07
C LEU A 103 6.75 1.50 -10.54
N GLN A 104 6.45 2.39 -11.49
CA GLN A 104 6.72 2.17 -12.93
C GLN A 104 8.17 2.44 -13.37
N SER A 105 8.98 3.05 -12.49
CA SER A 105 10.39 3.34 -12.75
C SER A 105 11.30 2.16 -12.34
N GLU A 106 10.87 1.40 -11.34
CA GLU A 106 11.58 0.27 -10.76
C GLU A 106 11.25 -1.03 -11.49
N ASP A 107 12.24 -1.90 -11.68
CA ASP A 107 12.00 -3.21 -12.29
C ASP A 107 11.23 -4.12 -11.30
N VAL A 108 11.56 -4.08 -10.00
CA VAL A 108 10.85 -4.78 -8.91
C VAL A 108 10.78 -3.90 -7.66
N VAL A 109 9.67 -3.97 -6.91
CA VAL A 109 9.49 -3.27 -5.62
C VAL A 109 9.13 -4.27 -4.53
N LEU A 110 9.91 -4.30 -3.45
CA LEU A 110 9.70 -5.17 -2.27
C LEU A 110 9.33 -4.34 -1.05
N LEU A 111 8.16 -4.60 -0.45
CA LEU A 111 7.68 -3.92 0.74
C LEU A 111 7.69 -4.86 1.94
N PHE A 112 8.58 -4.60 2.91
CA PHE A 112 8.63 -5.29 4.19
C PHE A 112 7.74 -4.60 5.22
N SER A 113 7.00 -5.39 6.00
CA SER A 113 6.06 -4.88 7.01
C SER A 113 6.73 -4.32 8.27
N ASN A 114 8.00 -4.66 8.51
CA ASN A 114 8.82 -4.20 9.63
C ASN A 114 10.31 -4.54 9.37
N TYR A 115 11.21 -3.97 10.19
CA TYR A 115 12.65 -4.21 10.08
C TYR A 115 13.10 -5.65 10.41
N GLY A 116 12.35 -6.39 11.24
CA GLY A 116 12.69 -7.76 11.61
C GLY A 116 12.64 -8.70 10.41
N ASP A 117 11.54 -8.64 9.66
CA ASP A 117 11.36 -9.40 8.42
C ASP A 117 12.41 -9.03 7.37
N TYR A 118 12.67 -7.72 7.22
CA TYR A 118 13.74 -7.20 6.35
C TYR A 118 15.11 -7.75 6.74
N SER A 119 15.51 -7.66 8.02
CA SER A 119 16.81 -8.16 8.47
C SER A 119 16.93 -9.66 8.26
N SER A 120 15.88 -10.43 8.57
CA SER A 120 15.87 -11.88 8.38
C SER A 120 16.00 -12.30 6.90
N MET A 121 15.56 -11.46 5.96
CA MET A 121 15.80 -11.67 4.52
C MET A 121 17.23 -11.30 4.13
N MET A 122 17.73 -10.14 4.58
CA MET A 122 19.08 -9.67 4.22
C MET A 122 20.21 -10.52 4.83
N ASP A 123 19.94 -11.20 5.96
CA ASP A 123 20.89 -12.10 6.62
C ASP A 123 20.98 -13.50 5.94
N ASP A 124 20.01 -13.88 5.11
CA ASP A 124 20.05 -15.07 4.22
C ASP A 124 19.35 -14.76 2.87
N PRO A 125 20.02 -14.09 1.92
CA PRO A 125 19.42 -13.65 0.65
C PRO A 125 19.41 -14.78 -0.40
N SER A 126 19.15 -16.02 0.02
CA SER A 126 19.07 -17.19 -0.85
C SER A 126 17.71 -17.28 -1.58
N PRO A 127 17.66 -17.86 -2.80
CA PRO A 127 16.40 -18.10 -3.52
C PRO A 127 15.33 -18.80 -2.68
N ARG A 128 15.75 -19.74 -1.81
CA ARG A 128 14.85 -20.47 -0.93
C ARG A 128 14.22 -19.55 0.12
N ASN A 129 15.01 -18.71 0.77
CA ASN A 129 14.48 -17.78 1.77
C ASN A 129 13.55 -16.75 1.12
N PHE A 130 13.93 -16.23 -0.06
CA PHE A 130 13.08 -15.32 -0.85
C PHE A 130 11.72 -15.95 -1.18
N ALA A 131 11.69 -17.15 -1.76
CA ALA A 131 10.45 -17.85 -2.11
C ALA A 131 9.58 -18.15 -0.88
N GLN A 132 10.18 -18.62 0.22
CA GLN A 132 9.45 -18.88 1.46
C GLN A 132 8.90 -17.58 2.08
N GLY A 133 9.69 -16.51 2.07
CA GLY A 133 9.34 -15.20 2.61
C GLY A 133 8.14 -14.55 1.94
N ALA A 134 7.98 -14.75 0.63
CA ALA A 134 6.79 -14.36 -0.11
C ALA A 134 5.55 -15.17 0.33
N THR A 135 5.67 -16.50 0.47
CA THR A 135 4.56 -17.37 0.91
C THR A 135 4.09 -17.04 2.34
N VAL A 136 5.00 -16.69 3.24
CA VAL A 136 4.66 -16.31 4.63
C VAL A 136 4.43 -14.80 4.84
N GLN A 137 4.34 -14.02 3.76
CA GLN A 137 4.06 -12.58 3.77
C GLN A 137 5.04 -11.72 4.60
N THR A 138 6.30 -12.14 4.74
CA THR A 138 7.37 -11.32 5.36
C THR A 138 7.66 -10.06 4.54
N PHE A 139 7.46 -10.14 3.23
CA PHE A 139 7.43 -9.02 2.31
C PHE A 139 6.31 -9.20 1.28
N GLN A 140 5.92 -8.09 0.67
CA GLN A 140 5.01 -8.04 -0.48
C GLN A 140 5.80 -7.62 -1.70
N VAL A 141 5.61 -8.29 -2.83
CA VAL A 141 6.06 -7.78 -4.13
C VAL A 141 4.95 -6.84 -4.63
N LEU A 142 5.27 -5.56 -4.77
CA LEU A 142 4.31 -4.58 -5.29
C LEU A 142 4.32 -4.55 -6.82
N PRO A 143 3.23 -4.10 -7.47
CA PRO A 143 3.23 -3.85 -8.90
C PRO A 143 4.37 -2.90 -9.28
N SER A 144 5.08 -3.21 -10.36
CA SER A 144 6.26 -2.48 -10.83
C SER A 144 6.32 -2.51 -12.38
N ARG A 145 7.43 -2.10 -13.00
CA ARG A 145 7.61 -2.25 -14.46
C ARG A 145 7.43 -3.70 -14.93
N TYR A 146 7.93 -4.67 -14.17
CA TYR A 146 7.85 -6.09 -14.54
C TYR A 146 6.96 -6.93 -13.63
N VAL A 147 6.17 -6.31 -12.76
CA VAL A 147 5.21 -7.00 -11.89
C VAL A 147 3.83 -6.35 -12.05
N GLU A 148 2.85 -7.12 -12.53
CA GLU A 148 1.48 -6.66 -12.66
C GLU A 148 0.75 -6.65 -11.32
N LEU A 149 -0.44 -6.04 -11.32
CA LEU A 149 -1.43 -6.25 -10.27
C LEU A 149 -1.70 -7.75 -10.10
N GLY A 150 -1.64 -8.24 -8.86
CA GLY A 150 -1.71 -9.66 -8.54
C GLY A 150 -0.35 -10.36 -8.37
N GLY A 151 0.76 -9.69 -8.73
CA GLY A 151 2.12 -10.23 -8.54
C GLY A 151 2.71 -10.94 -9.76
N ASN A 152 1.99 -10.98 -10.89
CA ASN A 152 2.40 -11.68 -12.11
C ASN A 152 3.55 -10.96 -12.81
N VAL A 153 4.47 -11.72 -13.42
CA VAL A 153 5.62 -11.12 -14.08
C VAL A 153 5.32 -10.72 -15.53
N VAL A 154 5.49 -9.43 -15.86
CA VAL A 154 5.39 -8.91 -17.23
C VAL A 154 6.57 -9.41 -18.05
N CYS A 155 6.37 -10.52 -18.76
CA CYS A 155 7.49 -11.16 -19.44
C CYS A 155 7.73 -10.70 -20.87
N ASP A 156 8.14 -9.44 -20.99
CA ASP A 156 8.62 -8.85 -22.25
C ASP A 156 10.04 -9.36 -22.62
N ALA A 157 10.54 -8.93 -23.79
CA ALA A 157 11.88 -9.30 -24.23
C ALA A 157 13.00 -8.72 -23.33
N THR A 158 12.74 -7.58 -22.68
CA THR A 158 13.71 -6.89 -21.81
C THR A 158 13.91 -7.65 -20.50
N PHE A 159 12.81 -8.07 -19.86
CA PHE A 159 12.79 -8.90 -18.66
C PHE A 159 13.57 -10.19 -18.90
N LYS A 160 13.30 -10.87 -20.03
CA LYS A 160 13.99 -12.11 -20.38
C LYS A 160 15.50 -11.95 -20.41
N VAL A 161 15.99 -10.92 -21.11
CA VAL A 161 17.43 -10.62 -21.23
C VAL A 161 18.06 -10.18 -19.90
N LYS A 162 17.31 -9.51 -19.02
CA LYS A 162 17.79 -9.07 -17.70
C LYS A 162 17.87 -10.20 -16.66
N TYR A 163 16.85 -11.06 -16.62
CA TYR A 163 16.58 -11.91 -15.44
C TYR A 163 16.53 -13.41 -15.71
N CYS A 164 16.12 -13.89 -16.88
CA CYS A 164 15.85 -15.32 -17.07
C CYS A 164 17.11 -16.20 -16.94
N ASP A 165 18.28 -15.72 -17.37
CA ASP A 165 19.55 -16.45 -17.18
C ASP A 165 19.90 -16.66 -15.71
N ALA A 166 19.56 -15.69 -14.84
CA ALA A 166 19.78 -15.79 -13.40
C ALA A 166 18.74 -16.72 -12.74
N LEU A 167 17.48 -16.64 -13.17
CA LEU A 167 16.38 -17.47 -12.68
C LEU A 167 16.58 -18.95 -13.04
N ASN A 168 16.92 -19.26 -14.29
CA ASN A 168 17.21 -20.60 -14.80
C ASN A 168 18.42 -21.28 -14.13
N GLN A 169 19.30 -20.51 -13.47
CA GLN A 169 20.44 -21.05 -12.70
C GLN A 169 20.10 -21.34 -11.23
N MET A 170 18.93 -20.90 -10.74
CA MET A 170 18.53 -21.02 -9.34
C MET A 170 17.29 -21.88 -9.11
N ALA A 171 16.43 -21.98 -10.12
CA ALA A 171 15.19 -22.72 -10.08
C ALA A 171 15.13 -23.65 -11.30
N ASP A 172 14.63 -24.86 -11.09
CA ASP A 172 14.28 -25.73 -12.22
C ASP A 172 12.99 -25.24 -12.90
N ALA A 173 12.70 -25.79 -14.09
CA ALA A 173 11.53 -25.41 -14.86
C ALA A 173 10.19 -25.73 -14.16
N ASP A 174 10.15 -26.66 -13.20
CA ASP A 174 8.94 -26.95 -12.44
C ASP A 174 8.72 -25.87 -11.37
N GLN A 175 9.79 -25.39 -10.72
CA GLN A 175 9.76 -24.25 -9.78
C GLN A 175 9.48 -22.91 -10.47
N LEU A 176 9.96 -22.72 -11.70
CA LEU A 176 9.67 -21.52 -12.49
C LEU A 176 8.19 -21.49 -12.96
N ILE A 177 7.55 -22.63 -13.16
CA ILE A 177 6.09 -22.70 -13.38
C ILE A 177 5.33 -22.29 -12.13
N ASP A 178 5.72 -22.79 -10.95
CA ASP A 178 5.06 -22.49 -9.66
C ASP A 178 5.17 -21.00 -9.25
N ALA A 179 6.06 -20.25 -9.90
CA ALA A 179 6.31 -18.82 -9.68
C ALA A 179 5.86 -17.94 -10.86
N ASP A 180 5.04 -18.48 -11.79
CA ASP A 180 4.56 -17.80 -13.00
C ASP A 180 5.66 -17.24 -13.94
N LEU A 181 6.90 -17.71 -13.76
CA LEU A 181 8.10 -17.38 -14.54
C LEU A 181 8.29 -18.28 -15.77
N VAL A 182 7.21 -18.87 -16.25
CA VAL A 182 7.14 -19.83 -17.37
C VAL A 182 7.89 -19.35 -18.62
N CYS A 183 7.86 -18.04 -18.85
CA CYS A 183 8.45 -17.40 -20.00
C CYS A 183 10.00 -17.47 -20.06
N CYS A 184 10.66 -17.80 -18.95
CA CYS A 184 12.10 -18.07 -18.88
C CYS A 184 12.46 -19.49 -19.35
N ILE A 185 11.46 -20.36 -19.56
CA ILE A 185 11.66 -21.75 -19.95
C ILE A 185 11.59 -21.86 -21.48
N ASP A 186 12.74 -22.11 -22.13
CA ASP A 186 12.84 -22.21 -23.59
C ASP A 186 11.94 -23.29 -24.21
N SER A 187 11.73 -24.40 -23.49
CA SER A 187 10.84 -25.47 -23.94
C SER A 187 10.26 -26.29 -22.77
N LEU A 188 8.95 -26.48 -22.79
CA LEU A 188 8.22 -27.24 -21.78
C LEU A 188 8.05 -28.71 -22.20
N THR A 189 8.49 -29.63 -21.33
CA THR A 189 8.15 -31.05 -21.47
C THR A 189 6.64 -31.28 -21.38
N ARG A 190 6.17 -32.49 -21.69
CA ARG A 190 4.74 -32.83 -21.57
C ARG A 190 4.26 -32.75 -20.11
N ALA A 191 5.09 -33.15 -19.15
CA ALA A 191 4.76 -33.06 -17.73
C ALA A 191 4.63 -31.60 -17.28
N GLN A 192 5.58 -30.75 -17.68
CA GLN A 192 5.56 -29.32 -17.39
C GLN A 192 4.39 -28.57 -18.03
N ARG A 193 3.98 -28.93 -19.25
CA ARG A 193 2.75 -28.38 -19.84
C ARG A 193 1.50 -28.75 -19.05
N ASN A 194 1.38 -30.01 -18.61
CA ASN A 194 0.27 -30.42 -17.76
C ASN A 194 0.28 -29.65 -16.42
N LYS A 195 1.46 -29.46 -15.81
CA LYS A 195 1.63 -28.69 -14.56
C LYS A 195 1.24 -27.22 -14.73
N LEU A 196 1.67 -26.60 -15.82
CA LEU A 196 1.26 -25.23 -16.18
C LEU A 196 -0.25 -25.13 -16.39
N GLU A 197 -0.85 -26.09 -17.10
CA GLU A 197 -2.31 -26.15 -17.28
C GLU A 197 -3.07 -26.40 -15.97
N GLU A 198 -2.44 -26.95 -14.94
CA GLU A 198 -3.00 -27.15 -13.59
C GLU A 198 -2.87 -25.87 -12.78
N HIS A 199 -1.67 -25.28 -12.73
CA HIS A 199 -1.37 -23.98 -12.10
C HIS A 199 -2.30 -22.86 -12.61
N LEU A 200 -2.49 -22.74 -13.92
CA LEU A 200 -3.41 -21.76 -14.54
C LEU A 200 -4.90 -22.03 -14.26
N LYS A 201 -5.29 -23.21 -13.77
CA LYS A 201 -6.67 -23.52 -13.35
C LYS A 201 -6.88 -23.27 -11.86
N GLU A 202 -5.87 -23.53 -11.04
CA GLU A 202 -5.90 -23.27 -9.59
C GLU A 202 -5.71 -21.78 -9.29
N GLY A 203 -4.81 -21.12 -10.01
CA GLY A 203 -4.56 -19.68 -10.01
C GLY A 203 -5.65 -18.88 -10.71
N GLN A 204 -6.92 -19.10 -10.37
CA GLN A 204 -7.94 -18.06 -10.60
C GLN A 204 -7.58 -16.86 -9.72
N TYR A 205 -6.82 -15.94 -10.30
CA TYR A 205 -6.41 -14.68 -9.70
C TYR A 205 -7.61 -14.02 -9.01
N SER A 206 -7.51 -13.89 -7.69
CA SER A 206 -8.53 -13.20 -6.91
C SER A 206 -8.38 -11.71 -7.19
N ASP A 207 -9.21 -11.18 -8.10
CA ASP A 207 -9.27 -9.75 -8.45
C ASP A 207 -9.50 -8.84 -7.23
N GLU A 208 -9.93 -9.41 -6.10
CA GLU A 208 -9.87 -8.77 -4.78
C GLU A 208 -8.43 -8.64 -4.26
N ILE A 209 -7.63 -7.78 -4.90
CA ILE A 209 -6.50 -7.13 -4.23
C ILE A 209 -7.11 -6.29 -3.09
N GLY A 210 -7.02 -6.80 -1.87
CA GLY A 210 -7.42 -6.08 -0.67
C GLY A 210 -6.52 -4.86 -0.46
N ILE A 211 -6.85 -3.74 -1.12
CA ILE A 211 -6.14 -2.47 -1.05
C ILE A 211 -5.97 -2.07 0.42
N LEU A 212 -4.76 -2.27 0.95
CA LEU A 212 -4.25 -1.79 2.23
C LEU A 212 -5.34 -1.43 3.25
N GLN A 213 -6.15 -2.41 3.66
CA GLN A 213 -6.95 -2.26 4.87
C GLN A 213 -5.98 -2.21 6.05
N GLN A 214 -5.53 -1.00 6.38
CA GLN A 214 -4.80 -0.73 7.61
C GLN A 214 -5.57 -1.41 8.74
N PRO A 215 -4.94 -2.30 9.54
CA PRO A 215 -5.62 -2.97 10.62
C PRO A 215 -6.09 -1.89 11.61
N SER A 216 -7.40 -1.63 11.62
CA SER A 216 -7.97 -0.48 12.33
C SER A 216 -7.54 -0.50 13.80
N SER A 217 -6.66 0.43 14.15
CA SER A 217 -5.78 0.22 15.30
C SER A 217 -6.54 0.45 16.61
N GLY A 218 -6.72 -0.64 17.37
CA GLY A 218 -7.06 -0.61 18.80
C GLY A 218 -8.45 -0.10 19.21
N MET A 219 -9.31 0.39 18.31
CA MET A 219 -10.61 0.94 18.75
C MET A 219 -11.63 -0.17 19.13
N GLY A 220 -11.67 -1.28 18.39
CA GLY A 220 -12.64 -2.37 18.61
C GLY A 220 -12.50 -3.09 19.96
N THR A 221 -11.27 -3.39 20.40
CA THR A 221 -11.01 -4.07 21.68
C THR A 221 -11.38 -3.20 22.89
N ASN A 222 -11.19 -1.89 22.80
CA ASN A 222 -11.61 -0.95 23.84
C ASN A 222 -13.14 -0.86 23.97
N ILE A 223 -13.88 -0.90 22.85
CA ILE A 223 -15.36 -0.90 22.86
C ILE A 223 -15.93 -2.14 23.55
N ILE A 224 -15.36 -3.32 23.31
CA ILE A 224 -15.79 -4.57 23.97
C ILE A 224 -15.58 -4.50 25.48
N PHE A 225 -14.42 -3.99 25.95
CA PHE A 225 -14.16 -3.79 27.37
C PHE A 225 -15.14 -2.79 28.03
N ILE A 226 -15.45 -1.69 27.36
CA ILE A 226 -16.43 -0.69 27.85
C ILE A 226 -17.82 -1.33 27.98
N LEU A 227 -18.26 -2.12 27.01
CA LEU A 227 -19.54 -2.83 27.06
C LEU A 227 -19.61 -3.84 28.22
N ILE A 228 -18.55 -4.61 28.46
CA ILE A 228 -18.48 -5.55 29.60
C ILE A 228 -18.58 -4.80 30.93
N VAL A 229 -17.85 -3.68 31.09
CA VAL A 229 -17.93 -2.84 32.30
C VAL A 229 -19.33 -2.28 32.50
N ILE A 230 -19.99 -1.78 31.45
CA ILE A 230 -21.36 -1.28 31.52
C ILE A 230 -22.33 -2.40 31.94
N VAL A 231 -22.24 -3.60 31.36
CA VAL A 231 -23.11 -4.73 31.72
C VAL A 231 -22.91 -5.15 33.18
N VAL A 232 -21.67 -5.18 33.69
CA VAL A 232 -21.39 -5.52 35.09
C VAL A 232 -21.92 -4.44 36.05
N VAL A 233 -21.70 -3.15 35.75
CA VAL A 233 -22.15 -2.04 36.59
C VAL A 233 -23.69 -1.92 36.61
N VAL A 234 -24.33 -1.98 35.44
CA VAL A 234 -25.79 -1.89 35.31
C VAL A 234 -26.47 -3.14 35.87
N GLY A 235 -25.98 -4.34 35.53
CA GLY A 235 -26.51 -5.61 36.04
C GLY A 235 -26.39 -5.72 37.57
N GLY A 236 -25.24 -5.35 38.13
CA GLY A 236 -25.03 -5.31 39.58
C GLY A 236 -25.91 -4.26 40.28
N GLY A 237 -26.05 -3.07 39.69
CA GLY A 237 -26.88 -1.99 40.22
C GLY A 237 -28.37 -2.35 40.28
N VAL A 238 -28.92 -2.94 39.20
CA VAL A 238 -30.33 -3.33 39.13
C VAL A 238 -30.66 -4.46 40.12
N ALA A 239 -29.76 -5.44 40.27
CA ALA A 239 -29.90 -6.50 41.27
C ALA A 239 -29.89 -5.95 42.71
N GLY A 240 -29.02 -4.97 42.99
CA GLY A 240 -28.95 -4.29 44.29
C GLY A 240 -30.21 -3.47 44.61
N MET A 241 -30.69 -2.65 43.68
CA MET A 241 -31.85 -1.77 43.90
C MET A 241 -33.15 -2.55 44.21
N LYS A 242 -33.34 -3.75 43.62
CA LYS A 242 -34.50 -4.60 43.90
C LYS A 242 -34.59 -5.06 45.37
N MET A 243 -33.50 -5.05 46.15
CA MET A 243 -33.51 -5.42 47.57
C MET A 243 -33.79 -4.27 48.54
N PHE A 244 -33.71 -3.01 48.12
CA PHE A 244 -33.88 -1.84 49.01
C PHE A 244 -35.19 -1.06 48.83
N GLY A 245 -36.00 -1.42 47.84
CA GLY A 245 -37.24 -0.72 47.45
C GLY A 245 -38.46 -0.86 48.39
N LYS A 246 -38.30 -0.75 49.72
CA LYS A 246 -39.42 -0.51 50.67
C LYS A 246 -39.01 0.36 51.88
N LYS A 247 -38.77 1.66 51.64
CA LYS A 247 -38.94 2.69 52.69
C LYS A 247 -39.77 3.86 52.15
N LYS A 248 -40.65 4.37 53.01
CA LYS A 248 -41.67 5.37 52.67
C LYS A 248 -41.04 6.73 52.40
N THR A 249 -41.54 7.41 51.37
CA THR A 249 -41.29 8.82 51.10
C THR A 249 -41.94 9.72 52.16
N SER A 250 -41.29 10.84 52.46
CA SER A 250 -41.89 12.01 53.10
C SER A 250 -41.25 13.25 52.45
N PRO A 251 -42.02 14.31 52.13
CA PRO A 251 -41.52 15.43 51.34
C PRO A 251 -40.79 16.46 52.21
N THR A 252 -39.84 17.20 51.63
CA THR A 252 -39.29 18.43 52.21
C THR A 252 -38.91 19.40 51.08
N ALA A 253 -39.06 20.69 51.33
CA ALA A 253 -39.24 21.73 50.32
C ALA A 253 -37.93 22.30 49.72
N ALA A 254 -38.07 23.00 48.59
CA ALA A 254 -37.06 23.89 48.02
C ALA A 254 -36.81 25.13 48.90
N PRO A 255 -35.71 25.88 48.67
CA PRO A 255 -35.92 27.15 47.96
C PRO A 255 -34.79 27.68 47.04
N ARG A 256 -35.21 28.52 46.08
CA ARG A 256 -34.58 29.75 45.51
C ARG A 256 -33.07 29.85 45.22
N ALA A 257 -32.77 29.85 43.91
CA ALA A 257 -32.24 30.98 43.11
C ALA A 257 -31.45 32.16 43.77
N ALA A 258 -30.18 32.31 43.34
CA ALA A 258 -29.45 33.52 42.93
C ALA A 258 -28.05 33.07 42.42
N GLY A 259 -27.31 33.72 41.53
CA GLY A 259 -27.56 34.89 40.67
C GLY A 259 -26.22 35.48 40.17
N MET A 260 -26.15 35.89 38.89
CA MET A 260 -25.14 36.79 38.26
C MET A 260 -23.63 36.45 38.30
N GLY A 261 -22.94 36.72 37.18
CA GLY A 261 -21.47 36.73 37.11
C GLY A 261 -20.94 36.71 35.68
N ALA A 262 -20.73 37.89 35.08
CA ALA A 262 -20.20 38.03 33.72
C ALA A 262 -18.68 38.34 33.73
N ALA A 263 -17.94 37.81 32.76
CA ALA A 263 -16.69 38.39 32.25
C ALA A 263 -16.26 37.73 30.92
N MET A 264 -16.20 38.50 29.84
CA MET A 264 -15.17 38.30 28.79
C MET A 264 -13.95 39.14 29.18
N PRO A 265 -12.75 38.84 28.66
CA PRO A 265 -12.29 39.66 27.53
C PRO A 265 -11.43 38.91 26.48
N GLN A 266 -11.24 39.60 25.34
CA GLN A 266 -10.04 39.71 24.48
C GLN A 266 -9.05 38.52 24.42
N GLY A 267 -8.62 38.03 23.27
CA GLY A 267 -8.52 38.69 21.96
C GLY A 267 -7.06 38.99 21.62
N TYR A 268 -6.41 38.10 20.87
CA TYR A 268 -5.09 38.29 20.30
C TYR A 268 -5.07 37.78 18.86
N ALA A 269 -4.95 38.69 17.91
CA ALA A 269 -4.38 38.40 16.60
C ALA A 269 -2.85 38.50 16.74
N ALA A 270 -2.12 37.59 16.12
CA ALA A 270 -0.67 37.67 15.96
C ALA A 270 -0.35 37.51 14.47
N GLU A 271 0.44 38.44 13.95
CA GLU A 271 0.74 38.57 12.53
C GLU A 271 1.70 37.48 12.04
N MET A 272 1.53 37.03 10.80
CA MET A 272 2.54 36.23 10.10
C MET A 272 3.56 37.16 9.45
N PRO A 273 4.88 37.05 9.76
CA PRO A 273 5.90 37.78 9.02
C PRO A 273 6.04 37.21 7.60
N GLY A 274 6.13 38.09 6.61
CA GLY A 274 6.13 37.71 5.19
C GLY A 274 7.42 37.06 4.72
N MET A 275 7.29 36.15 3.74
CA MET A 275 8.43 35.60 3.00
C MET A 275 9.11 36.68 2.15
N GLN A 276 10.42 36.80 2.27
CA GLN A 276 11.28 37.50 1.31
C GLN A 276 11.97 36.48 0.42
N VAL A 277 11.72 36.55 -0.88
CA VAL A 277 12.38 35.73 -1.90
C VAL A 277 13.62 36.48 -2.40
N PRO A 278 14.84 35.93 -2.26
CA PRO A 278 16.03 36.51 -2.88
C PRO A 278 16.00 36.30 -4.40
N GLY A 279 16.17 37.36 -5.18
CA GLY A 279 16.21 37.28 -6.64
C GLY A 279 17.55 36.74 -7.15
N MET A 280 17.51 35.95 -8.23
CA MET A 280 18.70 35.55 -8.99
C MET A 280 19.04 36.59 -10.07
N PRO A 281 20.29 37.08 -10.17
CA PRO A 281 20.77 37.78 -11.36
C PRO A 281 21.03 36.77 -12.49
N GLY A 282 20.67 37.13 -13.72
CA GLY A 282 20.72 36.22 -14.86
C GLY A 282 22.10 36.06 -15.52
N GLU A 283 22.26 34.98 -16.28
CA GLU A 283 23.40 34.76 -17.17
C GLU A 283 23.05 35.11 -18.62
N GLN A 284 23.94 35.87 -19.26
CA GLN A 284 23.89 36.18 -20.69
C GLN A 284 25.05 35.53 -21.42
N GLY A 285 24.78 34.97 -22.60
CA GLY A 285 25.74 34.93 -23.70
C GLY A 285 26.18 33.55 -24.19
N GLY A 286 26.45 33.46 -25.50
CA GLY A 286 27.15 32.31 -26.10
C GLY A 286 26.51 31.74 -27.36
N ALA A 287 26.48 32.50 -28.46
CA ALA A 287 26.04 31.98 -29.76
C ALA A 287 27.20 31.38 -30.57
N ALA A 288 26.95 30.30 -31.33
CA ALA A 288 27.72 29.97 -32.54
C ALA A 288 26.93 29.07 -33.52
N ALA A 289 27.21 29.24 -34.82
CA ALA A 289 26.63 28.52 -35.97
C ALA A 289 26.77 26.97 -35.91
N GLY A 290 26.01 26.16 -36.65
CA GLY A 290 25.00 26.44 -37.69
C GLY A 290 25.33 25.76 -39.03
N VAL A 291 24.55 24.74 -39.43
CA VAL A 291 24.55 24.12 -40.77
C VAL A 291 23.13 23.65 -41.15
N ARG A 292 22.72 23.92 -42.40
CA ARG A 292 21.57 23.36 -43.16
C ARG A 292 22.13 22.78 -44.47
N PRO A 293 21.45 21.94 -45.29
CA PRO A 293 19.98 21.73 -45.44
C PRO A 293 19.58 20.24 -45.18
N ALA A 294 18.48 19.59 -45.64
CA ALA A 294 17.45 19.93 -46.63
C ALA A 294 16.09 19.17 -46.46
N HIS A 295 15.09 19.60 -47.24
CA HIS A 295 13.89 18.92 -47.77
C HIS A 295 13.30 17.64 -47.12
N ALA A 296 12.17 17.83 -46.43
CA ALA A 296 10.81 17.28 -46.70
C ALA A 296 9.89 17.73 -45.53
N GLY A 297 8.60 18.03 -45.67
CA GLY A 297 7.71 17.82 -46.81
C GLY A 297 6.35 17.25 -46.38
N VAL A 298 5.83 17.59 -45.19
CA VAL A 298 4.56 17.08 -44.65
C VAL A 298 3.67 18.25 -44.23
N GLN A 299 2.37 18.12 -44.51
CA GLN A 299 1.36 19.14 -44.30
C GLN A 299 0.94 19.21 -42.82
N ALA A 300 0.69 20.42 -42.33
CA ALA A 300 0.14 20.61 -40.99
C ALA A 300 -1.35 20.27 -40.96
N ALA A 301 -1.72 19.23 -40.23
CA ALA A 301 -3.08 19.09 -39.70
C ALA A 301 -3.26 20.14 -38.59
N GLY A 302 -4.40 20.85 -38.59
CA GLY A 302 -4.69 21.84 -37.55
C GLY A 302 -4.99 21.15 -36.22
N LEU A 303 -4.29 21.55 -35.16
CA LEU A 303 -4.66 21.19 -33.79
C LEU A 303 -6.02 21.81 -33.47
N ALA A 304 -7.01 20.96 -33.18
CA ALA A 304 -8.31 21.41 -32.67
C ALA A 304 -8.14 21.97 -31.24
N SER A 305 -8.94 22.98 -30.88
CA SER A 305 -8.89 23.58 -29.54
C SER A 305 -9.59 22.68 -28.51
N PRO A 306 -9.13 22.58 -27.26
CA PRO A 306 -9.75 21.73 -26.22
C PRO A 306 -11.19 22.09 -25.79
N GLU A 307 -11.84 23.10 -26.39
CA GLU A 307 -13.11 23.67 -25.92
C GLU A 307 -14.38 23.14 -26.62
N GLU A 308 -14.28 22.34 -27.69
CA GLU A 308 -15.47 21.83 -28.41
C GLU A 308 -16.04 20.50 -27.86
N MET A 309 -15.46 19.94 -26.78
CA MET A 309 -15.95 18.69 -26.16
C MET A 309 -17.17 18.87 -25.24
N GLY A 310 -18.00 19.90 -25.50
CA GLY A 310 -19.14 20.33 -24.69
C GLY A 310 -20.45 19.54 -24.87
N ARG A 311 -20.38 18.31 -25.39
CA ARG A 311 -21.53 17.38 -25.48
C ARG A 311 -21.12 16.00 -24.99
N ASP A 312 -21.33 15.78 -23.70
CA ASP A 312 -21.28 14.46 -23.05
C ASP A 312 -22.28 13.51 -23.75
N PRO A 313 -21.82 12.49 -24.50
CA PRO A 313 -22.70 11.53 -25.16
C PRO A 313 -23.08 10.36 -24.24
N PHE A 314 -22.47 10.23 -23.04
CA PHE A 314 -22.35 8.98 -22.32
C PHE A 314 -22.82 9.01 -20.85
N GLN A 315 -23.97 9.66 -20.59
CA GLN A 315 -24.81 9.27 -19.45
C GLN A 315 -25.49 7.91 -19.68
N ARG A 316 -24.71 6.82 -19.69
CA ARG A 316 -25.18 5.43 -19.54
C ARG A 316 -24.05 4.42 -19.32
N GLN A 317 -23.98 3.85 -18.11
CA GLN A 317 -23.23 2.61 -17.79
C GLN A 317 -23.89 1.35 -18.42
N THR A 318 -24.33 1.43 -19.68
CA THR A 318 -25.01 0.33 -20.39
C THR A 318 -24.50 0.12 -21.80
N GLY A 319 -23.45 0.83 -22.22
CA GLY A 319 -22.78 0.53 -23.48
C GLY A 319 -22.11 -0.85 -23.40
N GLY A 320 -22.23 -1.64 -24.45
CA GLY A 320 -21.51 -2.92 -24.54
C GLY A 320 -20.01 -2.69 -24.73
N SER A 321 -19.19 -3.70 -24.44
CA SER A 321 -17.73 -3.64 -24.67
C SER A 321 -17.36 -3.28 -26.10
N GLN A 322 -18.24 -3.55 -27.08
CA GLN A 322 -18.08 -3.15 -28.47
C GLN A 322 -18.15 -1.62 -28.68
N GLU A 323 -19.01 -0.90 -27.96
CA GLU A 323 -19.10 0.57 -28.06
C GLU A 323 -17.84 1.23 -27.49
N LEU A 324 -17.29 0.67 -26.41
CA LEU A 324 -16.03 1.12 -25.82
C LEU A 324 -14.83 0.87 -26.76
N GLU A 325 -14.83 -0.27 -27.47
CA GLU A 325 -13.81 -0.59 -28.47
C GLU A 325 -13.92 0.32 -29.72
N GLU A 326 -15.12 0.63 -30.19
CA GLU A 326 -15.33 1.56 -31.31
C GLU A 326 -14.87 2.99 -30.96
N TYR A 327 -15.18 3.48 -29.75
CA TYR A 327 -14.64 4.75 -29.25
C TYR A 327 -13.10 4.70 -29.14
N ALA A 328 -12.54 3.62 -28.61
CA ALA A 328 -11.09 3.46 -28.50
C ALA A 328 -10.38 3.52 -29.87
N VAL A 329 -10.97 2.92 -30.93
CA VAL A 329 -10.43 3.04 -32.29
C VAL A 329 -10.44 4.49 -32.77
N GLU A 330 -11.54 5.24 -32.56
CA GLU A 330 -11.64 6.63 -32.98
C GLU A 330 -10.62 7.52 -32.25
N THR A 331 -10.51 7.41 -30.93
CA THR A 331 -9.61 8.25 -30.12
C THR A 331 -8.13 7.94 -30.39
N LEU A 332 -7.76 6.67 -30.61
CA LEU A 332 -6.40 6.31 -31.04
C LEU A 332 -6.09 6.86 -32.45
N GLN A 333 -7.06 6.88 -33.37
CA GLN A 333 -6.88 7.51 -34.70
C GLN A 333 -6.76 9.04 -34.65
N GLN A 334 -7.31 9.68 -33.62
CA GLN A 334 -7.11 11.12 -33.34
C GLN A 334 -5.72 11.43 -32.75
N GLY A 335 -4.91 10.41 -32.42
CA GLY A 335 -3.51 10.56 -32.00
C GLY A 335 -3.27 10.53 -30.48
N TYR A 336 -4.27 10.17 -29.68
CA TYR A 336 -4.10 9.90 -28.26
C TYR A 336 -3.30 8.62 -28.04
N SER A 337 -2.53 8.56 -26.96
CA SER A 337 -1.84 7.34 -26.53
C SER A 337 -2.80 6.33 -25.89
N PRO A 338 -2.48 5.02 -25.93
CA PRO A 338 -3.19 3.99 -25.16
C PRO A 338 -3.28 4.30 -23.66
N GLU A 339 -2.27 4.97 -23.10
CA GLU A 339 -2.19 5.34 -21.69
C GLU A 339 -3.17 6.46 -21.32
N GLU A 340 -3.21 7.56 -22.11
CA GLU A 340 -4.19 8.65 -21.92
C GLU A 340 -5.64 8.16 -22.06
N LEU A 341 -5.87 7.24 -23.00
CA LEU A 341 -7.18 6.63 -23.21
C LEU A 341 -7.59 5.69 -22.06
N LEU A 342 -6.62 4.98 -21.45
CA LEU A 342 -6.86 4.14 -20.29
C LEU A 342 -7.21 4.97 -19.05
N GLU A 343 -6.49 6.06 -18.80
CA GLU A 343 -6.81 7.02 -17.73
C GLU A 343 -8.20 7.61 -17.93
N HIS A 344 -8.54 8.03 -19.16
CA HIS A 344 -9.88 8.51 -19.50
C HIS A 344 -11.00 7.49 -19.21
N PHE A 345 -10.80 6.21 -19.56
CA PHE A 345 -11.79 5.16 -19.27
C PHE A 345 -11.97 4.89 -17.77
N ILE A 346 -10.90 4.95 -16.98
CA ILE A 346 -10.98 4.81 -15.52
C ILE A 346 -11.75 6.00 -14.91
N ASP A 347 -11.50 7.22 -15.38
CA ASP A 347 -12.22 8.43 -14.95
C ASP A 347 -13.72 8.39 -15.32
N GLN A 348 -14.08 7.74 -16.43
CA GLN A 348 -15.48 7.45 -16.80
C GLN A 348 -16.11 6.29 -15.99
N GLY A 349 -15.36 5.67 -15.08
CA GLY A 349 -15.84 4.61 -14.19
C GLY A 349 -15.92 3.22 -14.83
N TRP A 350 -15.19 2.97 -15.92
CA TRP A 350 -14.97 1.61 -16.43
C TRP A 350 -13.95 0.87 -15.56
N ASP A 351 -14.11 -0.45 -15.43
CA ASP A 351 -13.08 -1.25 -14.77
C ASP A 351 -11.81 -1.36 -15.64
N MET A 352 -10.67 -1.43 -14.96
CA MET A 352 -9.32 -1.46 -15.58
C MET A 352 -9.18 -2.58 -16.63
N THR A 353 -9.80 -3.74 -16.39
CA THR A 353 -9.68 -4.93 -17.24
C THR A 353 -10.48 -4.76 -18.53
N THR A 354 -11.74 -4.30 -18.44
CA THR A 354 -12.59 -3.97 -19.60
C THR A 354 -11.96 -2.85 -20.42
N ALA A 355 -11.51 -1.77 -19.76
CA ALA A 355 -10.86 -0.63 -20.41
C ALA A 355 -9.60 -1.06 -21.19
N ARG A 356 -8.67 -1.77 -20.54
CA ARG A 356 -7.44 -2.29 -21.17
C ARG A 356 -7.74 -3.28 -22.30
N THR A 357 -8.76 -4.12 -22.16
CA THR A 357 -9.17 -5.07 -23.21
C THR A 357 -9.69 -4.36 -24.45
N ALA A 358 -10.56 -3.35 -24.29
CA ALA A 358 -11.08 -2.56 -25.41
C ALA A 358 -9.96 -1.81 -26.16
N ILE A 359 -9.00 -1.22 -25.43
CA ILE A 359 -7.84 -0.53 -26.01
C ILE A 359 -6.95 -1.51 -26.78
N ASN A 360 -6.65 -2.68 -26.21
CA ASN A 360 -5.83 -3.70 -26.88
C ASN A 360 -6.48 -4.25 -28.16
N ASN A 361 -7.80 -4.44 -28.15
CA ASN A 361 -8.56 -4.82 -29.35
C ASN A 361 -8.53 -3.71 -30.41
N ALA A 362 -8.72 -2.45 -30.00
CA ALA A 362 -8.67 -1.29 -30.90
C ALA A 362 -7.30 -1.14 -31.57
N VAL A 363 -6.20 -1.22 -30.81
CA VAL A 363 -4.82 -1.23 -31.34
C VAL A 363 -4.61 -2.41 -32.30
N THR A 364 -5.11 -3.60 -31.97
CA THR A 364 -5.01 -4.78 -32.82
C THR A 364 -5.74 -4.59 -34.15
N ARG A 365 -6.95 -4.02 -34.12
CA ARG A 365 -7.75 -3.71 -35.32
C ARG A 365 -7.08 -2.68 -36.21
N ILE A 366 -6.60 -1.56 -35.65
CA ILE A 366 -5.86 -0.52 -36.39
C ILE A 366 -4.64 -1.14 -37.09
N ASN A 367 -3.86 -1.97 -36.39
CA ASN A 367 -2.69 -2.65 -36.97
C ASN A 367 -3.03 -3.69 -38.05
N GLN A 368 -4.25 -4.23 -38.06
CA GLN A 368 -4.75 -5.16 -39.07
C GLN A 368 -5.42 -4.46 -40.26
N GLY A 369 -5.54 -3.13 -40.24
CA GLY A 369 -6.15 -2.35 -41.32
C GLY A 369 -7.68 -2.45 -41.37
N TYR A 370 -8.33 -2.53 -40.19
CA TYR A 370 -9.78 -2.44 -40.02
C TYR A 370 -10.35 -1.06 -40.37
#